data_AF-A0A511SZE3-F1
#
_entry.id   AF-A0A511SZE3-F1
#
_cell.length_a   1.000
_cell.length_b   1.000
_cell.length_c   1.000
_cell.angle_alpha   90.00
_cell.angle_beta   90.00
_cell.angle_gamma   90.00
#
_symmetry.space_group_name_H-M   'P 1'
#
loop_
_entity.id
_entity.type
_entity.pdbx_description
1 polymer ?
#
loop_
_entity_poly.entity_id
_entity_poly.type
_entity_poly.pdbx_seq_one_letter_code
_entity_poly.pdbx_strand_id
1 'polypeptide(L)'
;MKALSFVMVAAVSVGVLAGCGEGSAPEATADDKGPRYEATLNDGRSVIVRDASGESNVSAQAIEGERTVTQAACWVTLQWCSEPGTGDIVCTQNGGCTPAQFLSACISLAEDICGI
;
A
#
# COMPACT_ATOMS: atom_id res chain seq x y z
N MET A 1 15.24 2.21 52.51
CA MET A 1 14.65 2.14 51.16
C MET A 1 14.29 3.58 50.79
N LYS A 2 15.23 4.33 50.18
CA LYS A 2 15.56 4.47 48.74
C LYS A 2 14.75 5.64 48.13
N ALA A 3 15.50 6.57 47.55
CA ALA A 3 15.17 7.97 47.35
C ALA A 3 14.01 8.26 46.38
N LEU A 4 13.30 9.35 46.69
CA LEU A 4 12.45 10.12 45.78
C LEU A 4 13.30 10.94 44.81
N SER A 5 13.01 10.87 43.51
CA SER A 5 13.20 11.83 42.40
C SER A 5 13.18 11.03 41.08
N PHE A 6 12.66 11.45 39.92
CA PHE A 6 12.64 12.75 39.26
C PHE A 6 11.41 12.88 38.35
N VAL A 7 10.97 14.13 38.19
CA VAL A 7 9.89 14.63 37.34
C VAL A 7 10.40 14.92 35.91
N MET A 8 9.47 14.82 34.94
CA MET A 8 9.46 15.35 33.56
C MET A 8 10.54 14.91 32.57
N VAL A 9 10.10 14.23 31.50
CA VAL A 9 10.73 14.34 30.18
C VAL A 9 9.69 14.85 29.18
N ALA A 10 9.95 16.09 28.79
CA ALA A 10 9.69 16.79 27.53
C ALA A 10 8.65 16.24 26.54
N ALA A 11 7.74 17.15 26.21
CA ALA A 11 6.95 17.18 24.99
C ALA A 11 7.78 16.89 23.73
N VAL A 12 7.28 15.97 22.92
CA VAL A 12 7.61 15.87 21.49
C VAL A 12 6.34 16.25 20.74
N SER A 13 6.17 17.55 20.52
CA SER A 13 5.27 18.10 19.53
C SER A 13 6.01 18.12 18.19
N VAL A 14 5.86 17.07 17.39
CA VAL A 14 6.17 17.15 15.96
C VAL A 14 4.88 17.56 15.27
N GLY A 15 4.80 18.85 14.94
CA GLY A 15 3.84 19.33 13.97
C GLY A 15 4.17 18.74 12.61
N VAL A 16 3.16 18.20 11.95
CA VAL A 16 3.14 18.15 10.50
C VAL A 16 1.94 18.96 10.08
N LEU A 17 2.27 20.09 9.45
CA LEU A 17 1.35 20.98 8.77
C LEU A 17 0.57 20.15 7.74
N ALA A 18 -0.74 20.00 7.92
CA ALA A 18 -1.64 19.58 6.87
C ALA A 18 -1.74 20.74 5.85
N GLY A 19 -0.72 20.83 5.00
CA GLY A 19 -0.67 21.73 3.86
C GLY A 19 -1.43 21.12 2.69
N CYS A 20 -2.39 21.88 2.18
CA CYS A 20 -3.04 21.62 0.91
C CYS A 20 -2.02 21.54 -0.23
N GLY A 21 -2.04 20.41 -0.95
CA GLY A 21 -1.82 20.31 -2.39
C GLY A 21 -0.45 20.68 -2.93
N GLU A 22 0.42 19.68 -3.13
CA GLU A 22 1.37 19.66 -4.25
C GLU A 22 1.80 18.21 -4.52
N GLY A 23 1.24 17.61 -5.57
CA GLY A 23 1.67 16.33 -6.18
C GLY A 23 2.21 15.26 -5.22
N SER A 24 1.35 14.72 -4.35
CA SER A 24 1.75 13.65 -3.43
C SER A 24 2.18 12.41 -4.21
N ALA A 25 3.48 12.11 -4.20
CA ALA A 25 3.94 10.75 -4.44
C ALA A 25 3.18 9.83 -3.45
N PRO A 26 2.80 8.61 -3.86
CA PRO A 26 2.04 7.72 -3.00
C PRO A 26 2.86 7.46 -1.72
N GLU A 27 2.37 7.96 -0.59
CA GLU A 27 3.02 7.79 0.71
C GLU A 27 2.84 6.34 1.15
N ALA A 28 3.94 5.62 1.26
CA ALA A 28 3.94 4.24 1.72
C ALA A 28 3.91 4.22 3.25
N THR A 29 2.87 3.65 3.85
CA THR A 29 2.89 3.29 5.27
C THR A 29 3.45 1.89 5.40
N ALA A 30 4.60 1.75 6.05
CA ALA A 30 5.20 0.45 6.32
C ALA A 30 4.42 -0.26 7.44
N ASP A 31 3.92 -1.46 7.14
CA ASP A 31 3.26 -2.36 8.09
C ASP A 31 4.04 -3.69 8.16
N ASP A 32 3.75 -4.51 9.17
CA ASP A 32 4.34 -5.86 9.32
C ASP A 32 4.06 -6.75 8.08
N LYS A 33 2.97 -6.46 7.36
CA LYS A 33 2.55 -7.13 6.11
C LYS A 33 3.03 -6.45 4.82
N GLY A 34 4.01 -5.56 4.88
CA GLY A 34 4.53 -4.84 3.71
C GLY A 34 3.95 -3.43 3.53
N PRO A 35 4.40 -2.69 2.49
CA PRO A 35 4.00 -1.31 2.31
C PRO A 35 2.55 -1.18 1.83
N ARG A 36 1.80 -0.29 2.47
CA ARG A 36 0.45 0.14 2.07
C ARG A 36 0.53 1.51 1.42
N TYR A 37 -0.16 1.68 0.30
CA TYR A 37 -0.23 2.90 -0.46
C TYR A 37 -1.69 3.34 -0.59
N GLU A 38 -1.97 4.59 -0.29
CA GLU A 38 -3.29 5.16 -0.56
C GLU A 38 -3.36 5.59 -2.03
N ALA A 39 -4.46 5.23 -2.69
CA ALA A 39 -4.69 5.53 -4.10
C ALA A 39 -6.14 5.94 -4.33
N THR A 40 -6.37 6.69 -5.40
CA THR A 40 -7.71 7.11 -5.80
C THR A 40 -8.09 6.38 -7.08
N LEU A 41 -9.23 5.69 -7.05
CA LEU A 41 -9.84 5.07 -8.23
C LEU A 41 -10.35 6.14 -9.21
N ASN A 42 -10.64 5.75 -10.44
CA ASN A 42 -11.20 6.67 -11.45
C ASN A 42 -12.57 7.26 -11.04
N ASP A 43 -13.33 6.56 -10.20
CA ASP A 43 -14.61 7.04 -9.64
C ASP A 43 -14.41 8.05 -8.47
N GLY A 44 -13.17 8.38 -8.11
CA GLY A 44 -12.86 9.34 -7.04
C GLY A 44 -12.87 8.73 -5.63
N ARG A 45 -13.07 7.42 -5.50
CA ARG A 45 -13.01 6.71 -4.21
C ARG A 45 -11.55 6.42 -3.83
N SER A 46 -11.20 6.67 -2.57
CA SER A 46 -9.90 6.26 -2.03
C SER A 46 -9.91 4.77 -1.69
N VAL A 47 -8.84 4.09 -2.06
CA VAL A 47 -8.56 2.68 -1.76
C VAL A 47 -7.15 2.54 -1.23
N ILE A 48 -6.94 1.49 -0.43
CA ILE A 48 -5.61 1.12 0.03
C ILE A 48 -5.12 -0.04 -0.81
N VAL A 49 -3.94 0.15 -1.39
CA VAL A 49 -3.21 -0.88 -2.14
C VAL A 49 -2.06 -1.37 -1.29
N ARG A 50 -2.02 -2.66 -0.97
CA ARG A 50 -0.91 -3.28 -0.26
C ARG A 50 0.00 -4.05 -1.21
N ASP A 51 1.30 -3.82 -1.07
CA ASP A 51 2.34 -4.62 -1.71
C ASP A 51 2.70 -5.82 -0.82
N ALA A 52 2.30 -7.01 -1.26
CA ALA A 52 2.61 -8.27 -0.58
C ALA A 52 3.84 -8.97 -1.17
N SER A 53 4.66 -8.29 -1.99
CA SER A 53 5.80 -8.91 -2.70
C SER A 53 6.87 -9.49 -1.77
N GLY A 54 7.00 -8.94 -0.57
CA GLY A 54 7.91 -9.43 0.48
C GLY A 54 7.35 -10.54 1.35
N GLU A 55 6.05 -10.86 1.23
CA GLU A 55 5.41 -11.90 2.03
C GLU A 55 5.49 -13.26 1.32
N SER A 56 5.71 -14.34 2.08
CA SER A 56 5.47 -15.69 1.57
C SER A 56 3.96 -15.90 1.45
N ASN A 57 3.44 -15.61 0.25
CA ASN A 57 2.01 -15.60 -0.08
C ASN A 57 1.39 -17.01 -0.18
N VAL A 58 1.66 -17.89 0.78
CA VAL A 58 1.12 -19.27 0.80
C VAL A 58 -0.40 -19.30 1.02
N SER A 59 -0.99 -18.19 1.47
CA SER A 59 -2.42 -18.04 1.73
C SER A 59 -3.11 -17.01 0.83
N ALA A 60 -2.39 -16.42 -0.13
CA ALA A 60 -3.01 -15.50 -1.08
C ALA A 60 -3.81 -16.32 -2.09
N GLN A 61 -5.11 -16.07 -2.18
CA GLN A 61 -5.92 -16.62 -3.27
C GLN A 61 -5.52 -15.86 -4.52
N ALA A 62 -4.55 -16.36 -5.29
CA ALA A 62 -4.19 -15.74 -6.55
C ALA A 62 -5.44 -15.62 -7.42
N ILE A 63 -5.99 -14.42 -7.51
CA ILE A 63 -7.06 -14.10 -8.44
C ILE A 63 -6.37 -14.17 -9.80
N GLU A 64 -6.85 -15.04 -10.70
CA GLU A 64 -6.22 -15.26 -12.00
C GLU A 64 -6.22 -13.96 -12.82
N GLY A 65 -5.13 -13.21 -12.70
CA GLY A 65 -5.02 -11.84 -13.16
C GLY A 65 -3.58 -11.33 -13.07
N GLU A 66 -2.82 -11.55 -14.13
CA GLU A 66 -1.47 -11.02 -14.30
C GLU A 66 -1.51 -9.89 -15.33
N ARG A 67 -1.05 -8.70 -14.95
CA ARG A 67 -0.80 -7.60 -15.91
C ARG A 67 0.69 -7.35 -15.97
N THR A 68 1.27 -7.61 -17.14
CA THR A 68 2.61 -7.15 -17.47
C THR A 68 2.54 -5.68 -17.89
N VAL A 69 3.22 -4.80 -17.14
CA VAL A 69 3.35 -3.39 -17.53
C VAL A 69 4.53 -3.29 -18.49
N THR A 70 4.22 -3.17 -19.78
CA THR A 70 5.11 -3.41 -20.92
C THR A 70 6.19 -2.33 -21.17
N GLN A 71 7.01 -1.98 -20.17
CA GLN A 71 8.22 -1.17 -20.46
C GLN A 71 9.44 -1.43 -19.55
N ALA A 72 9.31 -2.16 -18.44
CA ALA A 72 10.40 -2.34 -17.47
C ALA A 72 10.60 -3.78 -16.98
N ALA A 73 10.03 -4.79 -17.65
CA ALA A 73 9.89 -6.15 -17.09
C ALA A 73 9.19 -6.15 -15.71
N CYS A 74 8.28 -5.20 -15.49
CA CYS A 74 7.42 -5.12 -14.31
C CYS A 74 6.20 -6.01 -14.54
N TRP A 75 6.02 -7.01 -13.69
CA TRP A 75 4.75 -7.75 -13.60
C TRP A 75 4.09 -7.48 -12.26
N VAL A 76 2.77 -7.28 -12.30
CA VAL A 76 1.94 -7.16 -11.11
C VAL A 76 0.84 -8.21 -11.20
N THR A 77 0.62 -8.90 -10.09
CA THR A 77 -0.40 -9.93 -9.95
C THR A 77 -1.34 -9.50 -8.84
N LEU A 78 -2.63 -9.53 -9.12
CA LEU A 78 -3.66 -9.23 -8.13
C LEU A 78 -3.89 -10.46 -7.25
N GLN A 79 -3.74 -10.28 -5.94
CA GLN A 79 -3.97 -11.33 -4.95
C GLN A 79 -5.35 -11.20 -4.30
N TRP A 80 -5.79 -9.97 -4.02
CA TRP A 80 -7.10 -9.76 -3.41
C TRP A 80 -7.72 -8.47 -3.94
N CYS A 81 -8.97 -8.56 -4.40
CA CYS A 81 -9.82 -7.39 -4.63
C CYS A 81 -10.10 -6.63 -3.32
N SER A 82 -10.24 -7.38 -2.24
CA SER A 82 -10.49 -6.88 -0.90
C SER A 82 -10.05 -7.95 0.10
N GLU A 83 -8.98 -7.69 0.85
CA GLU A 83 -8.48 -8.63 1.85
C GLU A 83 -9.49 -8.75 3.01
N PRO A 84 -9.88 -9.99 3.40
CA PRO A 84 -10.70 -10.18 4.59
C PRO A 84 -10.00 -9.64 5.85
N GLY A 85 -10.59 -8.62 6.47
CA GLY A 85 -10.12 -8.02 7.72
C GLY A 85 -9.72 -6.56 7.57
N THR A 86 -9.02 -6.19 6.50
CA THR A 86 -8.62 -4.79 6.22
C THR A 86 -9.44 -4.15 5.10
N GLY A 87 -9.90 -4.95 4.14
CA GLY A 87 -10.57 -4.47 2.94
C GLY A 87 -9.60 -3.95 1.87
N ASP A 88 -8.29 -4.10 2.07
CA ASP A 88 -7.25 -3.61 1.16
C ASP A 88 -7.25 -4.37 -0.17
N ILE A 89 -6.92 -3.68 -1.26
CA ILE A 89 -6.53 -4.32 -2.51
C ILE A 89 -5.10 -4.84 -2.32
N VAL A 90 -4.85 -6.12 -2.57
CA VAL A 90 -3.52 -6.72 -2.37
C VAL A 90 -2.95 -7.15 -3.70
N CYS A 91 -1.75 -6.67 -4.01
CA CYS A 91 -1.01 -7.02 -5.21
C CYS A 91 0.43 -7.44 -4.89
N THR A 92 1.00 -8.25 -5.77
CA THR A 92 2.40 -8.68 -5.72
C THR A 92 3.12 -8.31 -7.00
N GLN A 93 4.41 -7.98 -6.92
CA GLN A 93 5.28 -7.64 -8.03
C GLN A 93 6.63 -8.35 -7.94
N ASN A 94 7.39 -8.35 -9.04
CA ASN A 94 8.75 -8.90 -9.08
C ASN A 94 9.86 -7.96 -8.61
N GLY A 95 9.52 -6.79 -8.07
CA GLY A 95 10.51 -5.76 -7.75
C GLY A 95 11.01 -4.95 -8.94
N GLY A 96 10.50 -5.20 -10.16
CA GLY A 96 10.85 -4.45 -11.37
C GLY A 96 10.03 -3.16 -11.57
N CYS A 97 9.03 -2.89 -10.73
CA CYS A 97 8.14 -1.75 -10.86
C CYS A 97 8.54 -0.61 -9.92
N THR A 98 8.39 0.63 -10.38
CA THR A 98 8.35 1.78 -9.46
C THR A 98 7.02 1.79 -8.69
N PRO A 99 6.93 2.43 -7.51
CA PRO A 99 5.69 2.48 -6.74
C PRO A 99 4.50 2.98 -7.57
N ALA A 100 4.68 4.04 -8.36
CA ALA A 100 3.62 4.57 -9.21
C ALA A 100 3.15 3.56 -10.29
N GLN A 101 4.07 2.79 -10.88
CA GLN A 101 3.73 1.75 -11.85
C GLN A 101 2.99 0.58 -11.19
N PHE A 102 3.44 0.16 -10.01
CA PHE A 102 2.80 -0.88 -9.21
C PHE A 102 1.34 -0.51 -8.90
N LEU A 103 1.13 0.69 -8.34
CA LEU A 103 -0.18 1.20 -8.00
C LEU A 103 -1.10 1.27 -9.23
N SER A 104 -0.63 1.89 -10.31
CA SER A 104 -1.43 2.03 -11.53
C SER A 104 -1.83 0.66 -12.11
N ALA A 105 -0.91 -0.31 -12.13
CA ALA A 105 -1.18 -1.66 -12.61
C ALA A 105 -2.11 -2.45 -11.70
N CYS A 106 -1.90 -2.36 -10.38
CA CYS A 106 -2.72 -3.03 -9.38
C CYS A 106 -4.17 -2.51 -9.39
N ILE A 107 -4.35 -1.19 -9.47
CA ILE A 107 -5.67 -0.57 -9.59
C ILE A 107 -6.34 -0.98 -10.90
N SER A 108 -5.61 -0.92 -12.02
CA SER A 108 -6.15 -1.34 -13.32
C SER A 108 -6.59 -2.81 -13.31
N LEU A 109 -5.84 -3.70 -12.64
CA LEU A 109 -6.21 -5.10 -12.43
C LEU A 109 -7.47 -5.23 -11.57
N ALA A 110 -7.55 -4.47 -10.48
CA ALA A 110 -8.69 -4.51 -9.58
C ALA A 110 -9.96 -3.97 -10.25
N GLU A 111 -9.87 -2.89 -11.03
CA GLU A 111 -11.00 -2.37 -11.84
C GLU A 111 -11.45 -3.42 -12.88
N ASP A 112 -10.51 -4.04 -13.60
CA ASP A 112 -10.79 -5.00 -14.68
C ASP A 112 -11.37 -6.34 -14.16
N ILE A 113 -10.84 -6.86 -13.05
CA ILE A 113 -11.18 -8.20 -12.55
C ILE A 113 -12.28 -8.12 -11.48
N CYS A 114 -12.22 -7.12 -10.60
CA CYS A 114 -13.13 -6.99 -9.46
C CYS A 114 -14.31 -6.05 -9.73
N GLY A 115 -14.23 -5.22 -10.78
CA GLY A 115 -15.29 -4.26 -11.11
C GLY A 115 -15.48 -3.18 -10.05
N ILE A 116 -14.41 -2.80 -9.35
CA ILE A 116 -14.43 -1.74 -8.34
C ILE A 116 -14.31 -0.37 -8.99
#